data_AF-A0A379SJY2-F1
#
_entry.id   AF-A0A379SJY2-F1
#
_cell.length_a   1.000
_cell.length_b   1.000
_cell.length_c   1.000
_cell.angle_alpha   90.00
_cell.angle_beta   90.00
_cell.angle_gamma   90.00
#
_symmetry.space_group_name_H-M   'P 1'
#
loop_
_entity.id
_entity.type
_entity.pdbx_description
1 polymer ?
#
loop_
_entity_poly.entity_id
_entity_poly.type
_entity_poly.pdbx_seq_one_letter_code
_entity_poly.pdbx_strand_id
1 'polypeptide(L)'
;MKKAGQPWEKAKGFDNACPISGFIPVAAFCGDPQNTVIGLNVNGEVRQQGSTADMIHPIVPLIAYMSRYFTLKAGGRGANRHAGRRGAITERR
;
A
#
# COMPACT_ATOMS: atom_id res chain seq x y z
N MET A 1 -15.58 -4.83 -17.48
CA MET A 1 -15.11 -5.36 -16.18
C MET A 1 -15.86 -4.77 -14.97
N LYS A 2 -16.02 -3.44 -14.77
CA LYS A 2 -16.84 -2.90 -13.66
C LYS A 2 -18.35 -3.19 -13.75
N LYS A 3 -18.91 -3.21 -14.96
CA LYS A 3 -20.36 -3.40 -15.23
C LYS A 3 -20.87 -4.84 -15.05
N ALA A 4 -19.96 -5.83 -14.91
CA ALA A 4 -20.29 -7.26 -14.97
C ALA A 4 -20.23 -7.98 -13.61
N GLY A 5 -20.02 -7.25 -12.50
CA GLY A 5 -20.04 -7.82 -11.15
C GLY A 5 -18.96 -8.87 -10.85
N GLN A 6 -17.93 -9.01 -11.70
CA GLN A 6 -16.88 -10.00 -11.50
C GLN A 6 -15.93 -9.61 -10.35
N PRO A 7 -15.32 -10.60 -9.65
CA PRO A 7 -14.36 -10.34 -8.58
C PRO A 7 -13.24 -9.40 -9.01
N TRP A 8 -12.88 -8.45 -8.15
CA TRP A 8 -11.90 -7.40 -8.46
C TRP A 8 -10.47 -7.94 -8.60
N GLU A 9 -10.23 -9.18 -8.15
CA GLU A 9 -8.95 -9.88 -8.21
C GLU A 9 -8.32 -9.83 -9.62
N LYS A 10 -9.09 -10.15 -10.66
CA LYS A 10 -8.58 -10.16 -12.05
C LYS A 10 -8.14 -8.78 -12.54
N ALA A 11 -8.72 -7.71 -12.00
CA ALA A 11 -8.42 -6.34 -12.41
C ALA A 11 -7.38 -5.64 -11.52
N LYS A 12 -7.14 -6.16 -10.31
CA LYS A 12 -6.29 -5.53 -9.28
C LYS A 12 -5.12 -6.40 -8.80
N GLY A 13 -5.07 -7.68 -9.19
CA GLY A 13 -4.06 -8.65 -8.78
C GLY A 13 -3.30 -9.29 -9.95
N PHE A 14 -3.10 -8.56 -11.05
CA PHE A 14 -2.25 -9.03 -12.15
C PHE A 14 -0.75 -8.84 -11.83
N ASP A 15 0.12 -9.56 -12.52
CA ASP A 15 1.56 -9.47 -12.31
C ASP A 15 2.07 -8.05 -12.55
N ASN A 16 2.89 -7.52 -11.63
CA ASN A 16 3.36 -6.13 -11.60
C ASN A 16 2.27 -5.06 -11.36
N ALA A 17 1.08 -5.44 -10.85
CA ALA A 17 0.03 -4.47 -10.50
C ALA A 17 0.40 -3.52 -9.35
N CYS A 18 1.42 -3.85 -8.55
CA CYS A 18 1.87 -3.06 -7.41
C CYS A 18 3.37 -2.71 -7.54
N PRO A 19 3.73 -1.71 -8.36
CA PRO A 19 5.06 -1.13 -8.32
C PRO A 19 5.27 -0.44 -6.97
N ILE A 20 6.30 -0.86 -6.24
CA ILE A 20 6.67 -0.30 -4.94
C ILE A 20 8.05 0.36 -5.05
N SER A 21 8.21 1.54 -4.45
CA SER A 21 9.51 2.20 -4.35
C SER A 21 10.44 1.48 -3.37
N GLY A 22 11.68 1.95 -3.27
CA GLY A 22 12.56 1.58 -2.16
C GLY A 22 11.92 1.88 -0.80
N PHE A 23 12.32 1.11 0.22
CA PHE A 23 11.85 1.33 1.58
C PHE A 23 12.46 2.61 2.17
N ILE A 24 11.61 3.49 2.71
CA ILE A 24 12.03 4.69 3.42
C ILE A 24 11.95 4.40 4.92
N PRO A 25 13.08 4.39 5.65
CA PRO A 25 13.07 4.26 7.10
C PRO A 25 12.29 5.42 7.72
N VAL A 26 11.50 5.15 8.77
CA VAL A 26 10.77 6.19 9.51
C VAL A 26 11.72 7.28 10.03
N ALA A 27 12.93 6.90 10.45
CA ALA A 27 13.94 7.87 10.89
C ALA A 27 14.44 8.81 9.78
N ALA A 28 14.34 8.40 8.51
CA ALA A 28 14.67 9.24 7.36
C ALA A 28 13.46 10.08 6.88
N PHE A 29 12.28 9.83 7.44
CA PHE A 29 11.07 10.58 7.14
C PHE A 29 10.89 11.70 8.18
N CYS A 30 11.28 12.91 7.80
CA CYS A 30 11.26 14.08 8.70
C CYS A 30 9.95 14.90 8.66
N GLY A 31 8.96 14.48 7.85
CA GLY A 31 7.72 15.23 7.63
C GLY A 31 6.53 14.73 8.46
N ASP A 32 5.41 15.46 8.39
CA ASP A 32 4.11 14.97 8.85
C ASP A 32 3.52 14.05 7.76
N PRO A 33 3.23 12.76 8.06
CA PRO A 33 2.57 11.87 7.10
C PRO A 33 1.25 12.42 6.58
N GLN A 34 0.52 13.19 7.40
CA GLN A 34 -0.77 13.78 7.05
C GLN A 34 -0.64 15.04 6.19
N ASN A 35 0.58 15.52 5.92
CA ASN A 35 0.85 16.68 5.09
C ASN A 35 2.10 16.46 4.20
N THR A 36 1.99 15.54 3.26
CA THR A 36 3.05 15.17 2.32
C THR A 36 2.54 15.32 0.89
N VAL A 37 3.34 15.97 0.02
CA VAL A 37 3.02 16.11 -1.40
C VAL A 37 3.35 14.82 -2.14
N ILE A 38 2.41 14.35 -2.95
CA ILE A 38 2.54 13.18 -3.81
C ILE A 38 2.35 13.63 -5.27
N GLY A 39 3.20 13.12 -6.16
CA GLY A 39 3.11 13.41 -7.58
C GLY A 39 3.48 12.21 -8.44
N LEU A 40 2.96 12.21 -9.68
CA LEU A 40 3.30 11.25 -10.72
C LEU A 40 3.58 11.99 -12.02
N ASN A 41 4.78 11.79 -12.55
CA ASN A 41 5.21 12.31 -13.84
C ASN A 41 5.24 11.16 -14.86
N VAL A 42 4.74 11.41 -16.06
CA VAL A 42 4.79 10.47 -17.18
C VAL A 42 5.48 11.16 -18.34
N ASN A 43 6.64 10.63 -18.77
CA ASN A 43 7.46 11.21 -19.84
C ASN A 43 7.82 12.69 -19.61
N GLY A 44 8.05 13.09 -18.35
CA GLY A 44 8.39 14.47 -17.99
C GLY A 44 7.19 15.40 -17.78
N GLU A 45 5.96 14.95 -18.06
CA GLU A 45 4.74 15.72 -17.81
C GLU A 45 4.11 15.33 -16.47
N VAL A 46 3.73 16.31 -15.66
CA VAL A 46 2.98 16.09 -14.42
C VAL A 46 1.57 15.62 -14.78
N ARG A 47 1.21 14.40 -14.35
CA ARG A 47 -0.13 13.81 -14.56
C ARG A 47 -0.95 13.70 -13.28
N GLN A 48 -0.29 13.63 -12.13
CA GLN A 48 -0.94 13.67 -10.82
C GLN A 48 -0.12 14.51 -9.86
N GLN A 49 -0.79 15.33 -9.06
CA GLN A 49 -0.20 16.11 -7.99
C GLN A 49 -1.27 16.33 -6.91
N GLY A 50 -0.93 16.10 -5.65
CA GLY A 50 -1.86 16.31 -4.53
C GLY A 50 -1.15 16.20 -3.18
N SER A 51 -1.85 16.58 -2.11
CA SER A 51 -1.33 16.45 -0.74
C SER A 51 -2.08 15.36 0.02
N THR A 52 -1.39 14.66 0.94
CA THR A 52 -2.08 13.79 1.90
C THR A 52 -3.00 14.57 2.85
N ALA A 53 -2.85 15.90 2.95
CA ALA A 53 -3.77 16.76 3.69
C ALA A 53 -5.19 16.76 3.09
N ASP A 54 -5.32 16.48 1.79
CA ASP A 54 -6.59 16.45 1.07
C ASP A 54 -7.33 15.10 1.22
N MET A 55 -6.80 14.16 2.00
CA MET A 55 -7.44 12.87 2.26
C MET A 55 -8.73 13.04 3.06
N ILE A 56 -9.84 12.51 2.53
CA ILE A 56 -11.15 12.46 3.21
C ILE A 56 -11.06 11.74 4.57
N HIS A 57 -10.20 10.73 4.68
CA HIS A 57 -9.94 9.99 5.90
C HIS A 57 -8.48 10.16 6.33
N PRO A 58 -8.21 10.73 7.52
CA PRO A 58 -6.85 10.88 8.00
C PRO A 58 -6.14 9.53 8.19
N ILE A 59 -4.82 9.51 8.03
CA ILE A 59 -3.99 8.30 7.92
C ILE A 59 -4.06 7.45 9.19
N VAL A 60 -3.84 8.05 10.36
CA VAL A 60 -3.81 7.31 11.64
C VAL A 60 -5.17 6.69 11.99
N PRO A 61 -6.30 7.43 11.92
CA PRO A 61 -7.63 6.86 12.08
C PRO A 61 -7.94 5.76 11.06
N LEU A 62 -7.51 5.90 9.81
CA LEU A 62 -7.74 4.90 8.77
C LEU A 62 -7.04 3.57 9.11
N ILE A 63 -5.78 3.63 9.55
CA ILE A 63 -5.03 2.43 9.98
C ILE A 63 -5.73 1.77 11.18
N ALA A 64 -6.14 2.56 12.17
CA ALA A 64 -6.84 2.06 13.36
C ALA A 64 -8.22 1.45 13.04
N TYR A 65 -8.90 1.95 12.01
CA TYR A 65 -10.14 1.37 11.52
C TYR A 65 -9.87 0.03 10.81
N MET A 66 -8.90 -0.02 9.90
CA MET A 66 -8.54 -1.25 9.18
C MET A 66 -8.10 -2.37 10.12
N SER A 67 -7.37 -2.05 11.20
CA SER A 67 -6.91 -3.04 12.18
C SER A 67 -8.04 -3.75 12.94
N ARG A 68 -9.28 -3.24 12.89
CA ARG A 68 -10.45 -3.89 13.48
C ARG A 68 -10.97 -5.06 12.63
N TYR A 69 -10.74 -5.00 11.31
CA TYR A 69 -11.23 -6.00 10.35
C TYR A 69 -10.12 -6.94 9.88
N PHE A 70 -8.88 -6.46 9.81
CA PHE A 70 -7.73 -7.23 9.36
C PHE A 70 -6.62 -7.22 10.41
N THR A 71 -6.03 -8.37 10.69
CA THR A 71 -4.83 -8.45 11.54
C THR A 71 -3.63 -7.84 10.81
N LEU A 72 -3.12 -6.73 11.33
CA LEU A 72 -1.89 -6.11 10.81
C LEU A 72 -0.67 -6.94 11.23
N LYS A 73 0.07 -7.46 10.24
CA LYS A 73 1.37 -8.12 10.47
C LYS A 73 2.49 -7.12 10.22
N ALA A 74 3.57 -7.21 10.99
CA ALA A 74 4.78 -6.46 10.70
C ALA A 74 5.31 -6.85 9.30
N GLY A 75 5.50 -5.85 8.43
CA GLY A 75 6.10 -6.07 7.13
C GLY A 75 7.50 -6.67 7.28
N GLY A 76 7.75 -7.82 6.66
CA GLY A 76 9.00 -8.55 6.78
C GLY A 76 10.18 -7.72 6.26
N ARG A 77 11.11 -7.37 7.15
CA ARG A 77 12.43 -6.85 6.80
C ARG A 77 13.37 -8.03 6.55
N GLY A 78 13.67 -8.30 5.27
CA GLY A 78 14.77 -9.17 4.87
C GLY A 78 14.37 -10.42 4.10
N ALA A 79 14.63 -10.43 2.80
CA ALA A 79 14.73 -11.65 2.00
C ALA A 79 16.05 -11.65 1.20
N ASN A 80 17.17 -11.45 1.90
CA ASN A 80 18.41 -12.13 1.55
C ASN A 80 18.75 -13.06 2.71
N ARG A 81 18.25 -14.30 2.63
CA ARG A 81 18.86 -15.53 3.14
C ARG A 81 17.90 -16.68 2.82
N HIS A 82 18.35 -17.62 2.00
CA HIS A 82 17.69 -18.88 1.74
C HIS A 82 17.36 -19.61 3.05
N ALA A 83 16.10 -19.96 3.26
CA ALA A 83 15.67 -21.18 3.96
C ALA A 83 14.16 -21.34 3.78
N GLY A 84 13.74 -22.49 3.29
CA GLY A 84 12.36 -22.77 2.92
C GLY A 84 11.39 -22.94 4.10
N ARG A 85 10.12 -23.03 3.71
CA ARG A 85 8.94 -23.62 4.37
C ARG A 85 7.79 -22.63 4.57
N ARG A 86 6.81 -22.79 3.66
CA ARG A 86 5.35 -22.83 3.86
C ARG A 86 4.78 -21.98 5.00
N GLY A 87 3.94 -21.02 4.63
CA GLY A 87 2.97 -20.39 5.52
C GLY A 87 1.81 -19.80 4.71
N ALA A 88 0.85 -20.65 4.34
CA ALA A 88 -0.39 -20.25 3.69
C ALA A 88 -1.15 -19.26 4.59
N ILE A 89 -1.70 -18.21 3.98
CA ILE A 89 -2.61 -17.28 4.63
C ILE A 89 -3.95 -18.00 4.74
N THR A 90 -4.34 -18.42 5.94
CA THR A 90 -5.68 -18.96 6.19
C THR A 90 -6.60 -17.83 6.66
N GLU A 91 -7.65 -17.58 5.89
CA GLU A 91 -8.78 -16.73 6.24
C GLU A 91 -9.52 -17.38 7.43
N ARG A 92 -9.71 -16.64 8.53
CA ARG A 92 -10.60 -17.10 9.61
C ARG A 92 -12.03 -16.75 9.22
N ARG A 93 -12.92 -17.74 9.37
CA ARG A 93 -14.37 -17.62 9.36
C ARG A 93 -14.87 -16.53 10.30
#